data_AF-A0A9P7TFS2-F1
#
_entry.id   AF-A0A9P7TFS2-F1
#
_cell.length_a   1.000
_cell.length_b   1.000
_cell.length_c   1.000
_cell.angle_alpha   90.00
_cell.angle_beta   90.00
_cell.angle_gamma   90.00
#
_symmetry.space_group_name_H-M   'P 1'
#
loop_
_entity.id
_entity.type
_entity.pdbx_description
1 polymer ?
#
loop_
_entity_poly.entity_id
_entity_poly.type
_entity_poly.pdbx_seq_one_letter_code
_entity_poly.pdbx_strand_id
1 'polypeptide(L)'
;MAGGTDRMSMYTSGSGETEARNSEQKKNLWTSMLESVASGKRLPEKNLLVLGGTPETQREFIESLSNSEGRRTFDRQKIPPVANNFALGYTYYDVLDADQDDTLARVSLYLLSQPSSEFASLVSPLLTAQAVPHTAIIILLDWAQPHLWLRQVWTWIQVLEKVMSQVNSESRNEMEDIMTTWKERGRGGAALNLDGTPTAAGTSGDGDGLLPLGPGEWSEPLGLPLCVVCQNAQKMEFLEKNKGWREPDFDTVLQYLRTILLRHGASLIYTSQNSPSQLPTLVHSTLGITSLLKRQPLKHNVIDRDKIVVAPNWDSWGKIRILGGTFDAEVISRGWEEDIKLPPGSNPGVPETEPPPEDDVGDDGDDGHENDGAQPATPTHNALSAIVQYEEWCHDPNSGGIAVVESAMNDGKAVGVDSEDPQVFLEKQLKILEAFKGKVPEKSVPNGDQSSSRRAELPEPEKSVNDHIGPVQFNMGGIQVDADDMLQRLKDRNAHVASPEDEYPPDEEDEDTPDVMGKNFDNEQLQSFFSNLMNRTAGAADGPRS
;
A
#
# COMPACT_ATOMS: atom_id res chain seq x y z
N MET A 1 -37.16 14.16 -85.07
CA MET A 1 -36.72 14.81 -83.81
C MET A 1 -35.20 15.01 -83.87
N ALA A 2 -34.58 15.71 -82.91
CA ALA A 2 -33.14 16.09 -82.83
C ALA A 2 -32.14 15.22 -83.65
N GLY A 3 -31.14 15.76 -84.36
CA GLY A 3 -30.33 16.96 -84.06
C GLY A 3 -29.08 16.54 -83.27
N GLY A 4 -27.84 16.75 -83.74
CA GLY A 4 -27.41 17.41 -84.98
C GLY A 4 -25.93 17.14 -85.36
N THR A 5 -25.54 17.73 -86.50
CA THR A 5 -24.27 17.65 -87.26
C THR A 5 -22.93 17.35 -86.56
N ASP A 6 -22.05 16.69 -87.32
CA ASP A 6 -20.64 16.41 -87.04
C ASP A 6 -19.76 17.63 -86.70
N ARG A 7 -18.62 17.37 -86.03
CA ARG A 7 -17.29 17.69 -86.59
C ARG A 7 -16.14 16.98 -85.87
N MET A 8 -15.35 16.25 -86.66
CA MET A 8 -13.96 15.90 -86.32
C MET A 8 -13.13 17.19 -86.18
N SER A 9 -12.25 17.28 -85.18
CA SER A 9 -11.24 18.33 -85.08
C SER A 9 -9.85 17.73 -84.98
N MET A 10 -8.88 18.36 -85.64
CA MET A 10 -7.51 17.87 -85.73
C MET A 10 -6.69 18.12 -84.47
N TYR A 11 -5.73 17.22 -84.28
CA TYR A 11 -4.63 17.23 -83.32
C TYR A 11 -3.96 18.62 -83.18
N THR A 12 -3.78 19.06 -81.94
CA THR A 12 -2.80 20.09 -81.58
C THR A 12 -1.82 19.50 -80.56
N SER A 13 -0.55 19.35 -80.95
CA SER A 13 0.51 18.89 -80.04
C SER A 13 0.96 20.06 -79.16
N GLY A 14 0.21 20.34 -78.10
CA GLY A 14 0.55 21.36 -77.11
C GLY A 14 1.64 20.87 -76.14
N SER A 15 2.84 21.45 -76.25
CA SER A 15 3.97 21.14 -75.36
C SER A 15 3.64 21.49 -73.90
N GLY A 16 3.72 20.51 -72.99
CA GLY A 16 3.26 20.69 -71.59
C GLY A 16 3.88 19.74 -70.55
N GLU A 17 5.03 19.11 -70.83
CA GLU A 17 5.68 18.14 -69.94
C GLU A 17 6.43 18.79 -68.74
N THR A 18 5.73 19.63 -67.96
CA THR A 18 6.29 20.27 -66.75
C THR A 18 5.35 20.26 -65.53
N GLU A 19 4.03 20.16 -65.70
CA GLU A 19 3.11 20.29 -64.56
C GLU A 19 2.87 18.99 -63.77
N ALA A 20 3.00 17.81 -64.39
CA ALA A 20 2.70 16.52 -63.74
C ALA A 20 3.53 16.28 -62.46
N ARG A 21 4.85 16.46 -62.53
CA ARG A 21 5.75 16.34 -61.35
C ARG A 21 5.44 17.38 -60.27
N ASN A 22 5.04 18.58 -60.65
CA ASN A 22 4.68 19.65 -59.70
C ASN A 22 3.33 19.35 -59.01
N SER A 23 2.39 18.69 -59.72
CA SER A 23 1.16 18.16 -59.14
C SER A 23 1.43 17.08 -58.08
N GLU A 24 2.30 16.11 -58.38
CA GLU A 24 2.69 15.07 -57.43
C GLU A 24 3.50 15.62 -56.25
N GLN A 25 4.48 16.50 -56.49
CA GLN A 25 5.23 17.15 -55.42
C GLN A 25 4.32 18.01 -54.53
N LYS A 26 3.35 18.75 -55.10
CA LYS A 26 2.35 19.47 -54.31
C LYS A 26 1.44 18.53 -53.54
N LYS A 27 0.97 17.43 -54.13
CA LYS A 27 0.20 16.41 -53.38
C LYS A 27 1.01 15.86 -52.22
N ASN A 28 2.27 15.51 -52.42
CA ASN A 28 3.16 14.98 -51.38
C ASN A 28 3.46 16.02 -50.29
N LEU A 29 3.54 17.31 -50.64
CA LEU A 29 3.63 18.40 -49.66
C LEU A 29 2.32 18.59 -48.90
N TRP A 30 1.16 18.53 -49.57
CA TRP A 30 -0.15 18.62 -48.91
C TRP A 30 -0.45 17.39 -48.05
N THR A 31 -0.04 16.18 -48.44
CA THR A 31 -0.15 14.98 -47.60
C THR A 31 0.85 15.03 -46.45
N SER A 32 2.11 15.42 -46.66
CA SER A 32 3.09 15.59 -45.58
C SER A 32 2.66 16.69 -44.59
N MET A 33 2.02 17.76 -45.06
CA MET A 33 1.45 18.80 -44.21
C MET A 33 0.16 18.36 -43.51
N LEU A 34 -0.71 17.58 -44.17
CA LEU A 34 -1.88 16.95 -43.53
C LEU A 34 -1.47 15.88 -42.51
N GLU A 35 -0.40 15.14 -42.76
CA GLU A 35 0.17 14.13 -41.87
C GLU A 35 0.86 14.79 -40.67
N SER A 36 1.61 15.88 -40.89
CA SER A 36 2.16 16.75 -39.84
C SER A 36 1.08 17.43 -38.98
N VAL A 37 -0.10 17.73 -39.57
CA VAL A 37 -1.26 18.28 -38.85
C VAL A 37 -2.12 17.19 -38.20
N ALA A 38 -2.19 15.98 -38.75
CA ALA A 38 -2.85 14.82 -38.15
C ALA A 38 -2.00 14.20 -37.02
N SER A 39 -0.67 14.30 -37.09
CA SER A 39 0.25 14.13 -35.96
C SER A 39 0.33 15.37 -35.07
N GLY A 40 -0.49 16.40 -35.33
CA GLY A 40 -0.45 17.69 -34.64
C GLY A 40 -0.76 17.54 -33.15
N LYS A 41 0.28 17.62 -32.31
CA LYS A 41 0.23 17.43 -30.85
C LYS A 41 -0.62 16.21 -30.42
N ARG A 42 -0.34 15.00 -30.95
CA ARG A 42 -0.59 13.79 -30.13
C ARG A 42 0.34 13.91 -28.92
N LEU A 43 -0.24 14.16 -27.74
CA LEU A 43 0.51 14.33 -26.51
C LEU A 43 1.36 13.08 -26.22
N PRO A 44 2.61 13.21 -25.76
CA PRO A 44 3.40 12.08 -25.30
C PRO A 44 2.66 11.29 -24.22
N GLU A 45 2.32 10.04 -24.53
CA GLU A 45 1.62 9.14 -23.61
C GLU A 45 2.65 8.46 -22.70
N LYS A 46 2.40 8.52 -21.39
CA LYS A 46 3.25 7.99 -20.32
C LYS A 46 2.40 7.17 -19.36
N ASN A 47 2.94 6.09 -18.80
CA ASN A 47 2.20 5.15 -17.97
C ASN A 47 2.81 5.01 -16.57
N LEU A 48 1.96 4.94 -15.55
CA LEU A 48 2.33 4.56 -14.19
C LEU A 48 1.56 3.30 -13.79
N LEU A 49 2.30 2.26 -13.37
CA LEU A 49 1.75 1.09 -12.69
C LEU A 49 1.82 1.37 -11.19
N VAL A 50 0.67 1.70 -10.57
CA VAL A 50 0.57 2.12 -9.17
C VAL A 50 0.06 0.97 -8.31
N LEU A 51 0.94 0.46 -7.46
CA LEU A 51 0.78 -0.77 -6.70
C LEU A 51 0.63 -0.46 -5.20
N GLY A 52 -0.32 -1.12 -4.53
CA GLY A 52 -0.57 -0.95 -3.11
C GLY A 52 -1.39 0.30 -2.77
N GLY A 53 -1.36 0.67 -1.49
CA GLY A 53 -2.23 1.71 -0.93
C GLY A 53 -3.71 1.34 -0.87
N THR A 54 -4.51 2.21 -0.25
CA THR A 54 -5.98 2.14 -0.29
C THR A 54 -6.53 3.08 -1.38
N PRO A 55 -7.82 3.03 -1.75
CA PRO A 55 -8.41 4.02 -2.68
C PRO A 55 -8.20 5.47 -2.23
N GLU A 56 -8.15 5.71 -0.92
CA GLU A 56 -7.89 7.01 -0.30
C GLU A 56 -6.42 7.43 -0.45
N THR A 57 -5.46 6.55 -0.14
CA THR A 57 -4.03 6.91 -0.25
C THR A 57 -3.59 6.97 -1.73
N GLN A 58 -4.17 6.14 -2.60
CA GLN A 58 -4.01 6.26 -4.06
C GLN A 58 -4.52 7.62 -4.56
N ARG A 59 -5.68 8.09 -4.09
CA ARG A 59 -6.21 9.42 -4.41
C ARG A 59 -5.30 10.54 -3.89
N GLU A 60 -4.78 10.42 -2.68
CA GLU A 60 -3.80 11.36 -2.10
C GLU A 60 -2.51 11.42 -2.94
N PHE A 61 -2.00 10.26 -3.36
CA PHE A 61 -0.84 10.16 -4.24
C PHE A 61 -1.09 10.89 -5.57
N ILE A 62 -2.26 10.68 -6.20
CA ILE A 62 -2.61 11.35 -7.45
C ILE A 62 -2.71 12.88 -7.26
N GLU A 63 -3.34 13.37 -6.18
CA GLU A 63 -3.38 14.82 -5.91
C GLU A 63 -1.97 15.39 -5.65
N SER A 64 -1.13 14.71 -4.86
CA SER A 64 0.27 15.12 -4.62
C SER A 64 1.14 15.08 -5.87
N LEU A 65 0.75 14.30 -6.89
CA LEU A 65 1.47 14.16 -8.16
C LEU A 65 1.02 15.21 -9.20
N SER A 66 -0.27 15.57 -9.21
CA SER A 66 -0.83 16.55 -10.15
C SER A 66 -0.71 18.02 -9.70
N ASN A 67 -0.59 18.28 -8.39
CA ASN A 67 -0.68 19.63 -7.81
C ASN A 67 0.66 20.42 -7.91
N SER A 68 1.04 20.83 -9.13
CA SER A 68 2.29 21.54 -9.42
C SER A 68 2.28 23.03 -9.02
N GLU A 69 2.41 23.32 -7.72
CA GLU A 69 2.60 24.66 -7.09
C GLU A 69 1.52 25.75 -7.36
N GLY A 70 0.65 25.57 -8.37
CA GLY A 70 -0.24 26.59 -8.93
C GLY A 70 -1.68 26.63 -8.40
N ARG A 71 -1.90 26.62 -7.07
CA ARG A 71 -3.26 26.67 -6.46
C ARG A 71 -3.99 28.02 -6.60
N ARG A 72 -3.91 28.69 -7.77
CA ARG A 72 -4.67 29.89 -8.13
C ARG A 72 -5.16 29.77 -9.57
N THR A 73 -6.49 29.78 -9.73
CA THR A 73 -7.24 29.70 -11.01
C THR A 73 -6.87 28.55 -11.94
N PHE A 74 -7.59 27.41 -11.85
CA PHE A 74 -8.34 26.80 -12.98
C PHE A 74 -9.20 25.59 -12.52
N ASP A 75 -10.49 25.81 -12.28
CA ASP A 75 -11.49 24.77 -11.95
C ASP A 75 -11.92 23.96 -13.19
N ARG A 76 -10.97 23.33 -13.88
CA ARG A 76 -11.27 22.72 -15.20
C ARG A 76 -10.56 21.43 -15.60
N GLN A 77 -9.48 21.03 -14.94
CA GLN A 77 -8.91 19.67 -15.09
C GLN A 77 -9.27 18.82 -13.87
N LYS A 78 -10.52 18.38 -13.80
CA LYS A 78 -10.95 17.38 -12.81
C LYS A 78 -10.41 16.02 -13.26
N ILE A 79 -9.43 15.50 -12.51
CA ILE A 79 -8.92 14.13 -12.65
C ILE A 79 -10.13 13.17 -12.71
N PRO A 80 -10.20 12.26 -13.71
CA PRO A 80 -11.29 11.29 -13.79
C PRO A 80 -11.39 10.45 -12.49
N PRO A 81 -12.60 10.15 -12.01
CA PRO A 81 -12.76 9.28 -10.86
C PRO A 81 -12.15 7.91 -11.16
N VAL A 82 -11.43 7.35 -10.19
CA VAL A 82 -10.84 6.00 -10.30
C VAL A 82 -11.98 4.99 -10.47
N ALA A 83 -12.07 4.39 -11.65
CA ALA A 83 -12.95 3.25 -11.88
C ALA A 83 -12.46 2.05 -11.06
N ASN A 84 -13.34 1.27 -10.42
CA ASN A 84 -12.91 0.12 -9.61
C ASN A 84 -13.96 -1.01 -9.51
N ASN A 85 -13.48 -2.15 -9.01
CA ASN A 85 -14.12 -3.36 -8.46
C ASN A 85 -14.12 -4.63 -9.33
N PHE A 86 -13.94 -4.54 -10.64
CA PHE A 86 -13.87 -5.73 -11.53
C PHE A 86 -12.82 -5.62 -12.66
N ALA A 87 -11.94 -4.62 -12.60
CA ALA A 87 -10.88 -4.37 -13.57
C ALA A 87 -9.71 -3.64 -12.89
N LEU A 88 -8.58 -3.49 -13.57
CA LEU A 88 -7.53 -2.54 -13.15
C LEU A 88 -8.14 -1.15 -12.99
N GLY A 89 -7.82 -0.47 -11.89
CA GLY A 89 -8.25 0.91 -11.70
C GLY A 89 -7.57 1.81 -12.73
N TYR A 90 -8.29 2.80 -13.28
CA TYR A 90 -7.75 3.68 -14.31
C TYR A 90 -8.12 5.14 -14.06
N THR A 91 -7.14 6.03 -14.25
CA THR A 91 -7.34 7.47 -14.42
C THR A 91 -6.16 8.07 -15.20
N TYR A 92 -6.23 9.35 -15.55
CA TYR A 92 -5.13 10.07 -16.18
C TYR A 92 -5.13 11.55 -15.79
N TYR A 93 -3.98 12.21 -15.95
CA TYR A 93 -3.89 13.68 -15.91
C TYR A 93 -2.91 14.17 -16.98
N ASP A 94 -3.03 15.45 -17.33
CA ASP A 94 -2.15 16.12 -18.29
C ASP A 94 -1.09 16.93 -17.53
N VAL A 95 0.19 16.76 -17.88
CA VAL A 95 1.31 17.51 -17.29
C VAL A 95 1.51 18.79 -18.07
N LEU A 96 1.38 19.93 -17.40
CA LEU A 96 1.64 21.26 -17.97
C LEU A 96 3.10 21.70 -17.70
N ASP A 97 3.64 22.58 -18.54
CA ASP A 97 4.93 23.23 -18.29
C ASP A 97 4.81 24.33 -17.21
N ALA A 98 5.92 24.94 -16.83
CA ALA A 98 6.05 25.82 -15.67
C ALA A 98 5.31 27.17 -15.79
N ASP A 99 4.81 27.54 -16.96
CA ASP A 99 3.89 28.67 -17.19
C ASP A 99 2.41 28.27 -17.14
N GLN A 100 2.12 26.96 -17.12
CA GLN A 100 0.79 26.34 -17.15
C GLN A 100 0.00 26.57 -18.46
N ASP A 101 0.64 26.98 -19.57
CA ASP A 101 -0.02 27.15 -20.87
C ASP A 101 0.16 25.93 -21.78
N ASP A 102 1.41 25.43 -21.92
CA ASP A 102 1.70 24.31 -22.81
C ASP A 102 1.64 22.93 -22.10
N THR A 103 1.10 21.92 -22.78
CA THR A 103 0.97 20.54 -22.24
C THR A 103 2.12 19.67 -22.72
N LEU A 104 2.91 19.14 -21.78
CA LEU A 104 4.12 18.36 -22.04
C LEU A 104 3.84 16.88 -22.34
N ALA A 105 2.91 16.26 -21.60
CA ALA A 105 2.62 14.83 -21.68
C ALA A 105 1.25 14.50 -21.06
N ARG A 106 0.68 13.35 -21.42
CA ARG A 106 -0.43 12.71 -20.70
C ARG A 106 0.08 11.54 -19.89
N VAL A 107 -0.18 11.55 -18.58
CA VAL A 107 0.18 10.47 -17.66
C VAL A 107 -1.06 9.66 -17.33
N SER A 108 -1.11 8.43 -17.85
CA SER A 108 -2.09 7.40 -17.54
C SER A 108 -1.65 6.61 -16.32
N LEU A 109 -2.57 6.31 -15.40
CA LEU A 109 -2.30 5.55 -14.18
C LEU A 109 -3.18 4.30 -14.13
N TYR A 110 -2.53 3.15 -13.99
CA TYR A 110 -3.15 1.86 -13.76
C TYR A 110 -2.96 1.51 -12.29
N LEU A 111 -4.07 1.41 -11.55
CA LEU A 111 -4.11 1.38 -10.09
C LEU A 111 -4.50 -0.01 -9.59
N LEU A 112 -3.73 -0.53 -8.64
CA LEU A 112 -3.89 -1.89 -8.13
C LEU A 112 -3.59 -1.96 -6.62
N SER A 113 -4.65 -2.02 -5.80
CA SER A 113 -4.53 -2.01 -4.33
C SER A 113 -4.10 -3.34 -3.71
N GLN A 114 -4.34 -4.47 -4.38
CA GLN A 114 -4.13 -5.83 -3.81
C GLN A 114 -3.22 -6.69 -4.71
N PRO A 115 -2.22 -7.39 -4.15
CA PRO A 115 -1.33 -8.24 -4.93
C PRO A 115 -1.97 -9.61 -5.25
N SER A 116 -2.95 -9.64 -6.17
CA SER A 116 -3.41 -10.92 -6.77
C SER A 116 -2.60 -11.26 -8.02
N SER A 117 -2.23 -12.53 -8.14
CA SER A 117 -1.50 -13.07 -9.27
C SER A 117 -2.31 -13.14 -10.58
N GLU A 118 -3.60 -12.82 -10.52
CA GLU A 118 -4.53 -12.69 -11.67
C GLU A 118 -4.27 -11.39 -12.45
N PHE A 119 -3.88 -10.30 -11.77
CA PHE A 119 -3.63 -9.01 -12.42
C PHE A 119 -2.44 -9.06 -13.39
N ALA A 120 -1.57 -10.07 -13.30
CA ALA A 120 -0.50 -10.31 -14.28
C ALA A 120 -1.03 -10.37 -15.72
N SER A 121 -2.17 -11.04 -15.95
CA SER A 121 -2.77 -11.15 -17.29
C SER A 121 -3.44 -9.86 -17.77
N LEU A 122 -3.70 -8.90 -16.88
CA LEU A 122 -4.29 -7.60 -17.21
C LEU A 122 -3.20 -6.53 -17.44
N VAL A 123 -2.07 -6.62 -16.74
CA VAL A 123 -0.95 -5.68 -16.87
C VAL A 123 -0.01 -6.06 -18.01
N SER A 124 0.28 -7.36 -18.21
CA SER A 124 1.21 -7.81 -19.27
C SER A 124 0.86 -7.30 -20.69
N PRO A 125 -0.42 -7.27 -21.13
CA PRO A 125 -0.80 -6.70 -22.44
C PRO A 125 -0.56 -5.19 -22.59
N LEU A 126 -0.39 -4.44 -21.49
CA LEU A 126 -0.07 -3.01 -21.52
C LEU A 126 1.43 -2.77 -21.82
N LEU A 127 2.28 -3.73 -21.47
CA LEU A 127 3.74 -3.67 -21.62
C LEU A 127 4.18 -4.08 -23.02
N THR A 128 3.72 -3.31 -24.02
CA THR A 128 4.19 -3.40 -25.41
C THR A 128 5.53 -2.70 -25.59
N ALA A 129 6.30 -3.09 -26.61
CA ALA A 129 7.60 -2.50 -26.95
C ALA A 129 7.57 -0.95 -27.06
N GLN A 130 6.45 -0.38 -27.53
CA GLN A 130 6.27 1.08 -27.63
C GLN A 130 5.91 1.74 -26.28
N ALA A 131 5.32 1.00 -25.34
CA ALA A 131 4.88 1.49 -24.04
C ALA A 131 5.95 1.34 -22.94
N VAL A 132 6.78 0.29 -23.01
CA VAL A 132 7.87 0.02 -22.04
C VAL A 132 8.84 1.21 -21.88
N PRO A 133 9.33 1.89 -22.95
CA PRO A 133 10.14 3.13 -22.84
C PRO A 133 9.48 4.29 -22.07
N HIS A 134 8.18 4.21 -21.80
CA HIS A 134 7.34 5.27 -21.27
C HIS A 134 6.55 4.84 -20.02
N THR A 135 6.87 3.69 -19.44
CA THR A 135 6.20 3.12 -18.26
C THR A 135 7.13 3.12 -17.04
N ALA A 136 6.61 3.48 -15.87
CA ALA A 136 7.31 3.37 -14.59
C ALA A 136 6.41 2.70 -13.53
N ILE A 137 7.03 2.07 -12.53
CA ILE A 137 6.35 1.39 -11.43
C ILE A 137 6.39 2.29 -10.19
N ILE A 138 5.25 2.42 -9.52
CA ILE A 138 5.11 3.10 -8.22
C ILE A 138 4.63 2.05 -7.20
N ILE A 139 5.34 1.86 -6.10
CA ILE A 139 4.83 1.11 -4.93
C ILE A 139 4.46 2.12 -3.83
N LEU A 140 3.22 2.06 -3.35
CA LEU A 140 2.69 2.88 -2.28
C LEU A 140 2.80 2.13 -0.94
N LEU A 141 3.53 2.71 0.01
CA LEU A 141 3.65 2.24 1.40
C LEU A 141 3.04 3.27 2.35
N ASP A 142 2.61 2.87 3.55
CA ASP A 142 2.04 3.78 4.56
C ASP A 142 2.82 3.70 5.88
N TRP A 143 3.23 4.86 6.41
CA TRP A 143 3.84 5.03 7.73
C TRP A 143 2.97 4.60 8.94
N ALA A 144 1.72 4.17 8.73
CA ALA A 144 0.92 3.45 9.72
C ALA A 144 1.43 2.04 10.02
N GLN A 145 2.07 1.38 9.04
CA GLN A 145 2.48 -0.02 9.12
C GLN A 145 3.92 -0.24 8.60
N PRO A 146 4.94 0.46 9.15
CA PRO A 146 6.32 0.36 8.67
C PRO A 146 6.85 -1.08 8.74
N HIS A 147 6.44 -1.86 9.74
CA HIS A 147 6.77 -3.26 9.93
C HIS A 147 6.49 -4.15 8.69
N LEU A 148 5.46 -3.86 7.91
CA LEU A 148 5.11 -4.67 6.73
C LEU A 148 5.92 -4.32 5.48
N TRP A 149 6.72 -3.24 5.48
CA TRP A 149 7.22 -2.63 4.24
C TRP A 149 8.10 -3.55 3.39
N LEU A 150 9.02 -4.31 4.00
CA LEU A 150 9.87 -5.24 3.24
C LEU A 150 9.05 -6.38 2.61
N ARG A 151 8.15 -7.00 3.38
CA ARG A 151 7.23 -8.03 2.89
C ARG A 151 6.27 -7.49 1.82
N GLN A 152 5.80 -6.24 1.95
CA GLN A 152 4.97 -5.56 0.94
C GLN A 152 5.73 -5.33 -0.37
N VAL A 153 6.94 -4.78 -0.33
CA VAL A 153 7.78 -4.58 -1.53
C VAL A 153 8.10 -5.92 -2.19
N TRP A 154 8.47 -6.95 -1.42
CA TRP A 154 8.72 -8.30 -1.93
C TRP A 154 7.48 -8.90 -2.61
N THR A 155 6.31 -8.81 -1.97
CA THR A 155 5.05 -9.33 -2.53
C THR A 155 4.70 -8.64 -3.86
N TRP A 156 5.00 -7.34 -3.99
CA TRP A 156 4.82 -6.63 -5.27
C TRP A 156 5.84 -7.02 -6.34
N ILE A 157 7.11 -7.28 -5.97
CA ILE A 157 8.13 -7.80 -6.89
C ILE A 157 7.71 -9.18 -7.42
N GLN A 158 7.22 -10.09 -6.56
CA GLN A 158 6.70 -11.41 -6.95
C GLN A 158 5.54 -11.31 -7.97
N VAL A 159 4.63 -10.33 -7.80
CA VAL A 159 3.57 -10.05 -8.80
C VAL A 159 4.15 -9.48 -10.09
N LEU A 160 5.15 -8.59 -10.02
CA LEU A 160 5.82 -7.99 -11.18
C LEU A 160 6.63 -9.02 -11.97
N GLU A 161 7.34 -9.94 -11.33
CA GLU A 161 8.03 -11.04 -12.00
C GLU A 161 7.04 -11.93 -12.75
N LYS A 162 5.87 -12.22 -12.15
CA LYS A 162 4.79 -12.90 -12.86
C LYS A 162 4.28 -12.10 -14.08
N VAL A 163 4.17 -10.76 -13.99
CA VAL A 163 3.90 -9.91 -15.17
C VAL A 163 5.00 -10.09 -16.22
N MET A 164 6.27 -9.92 -15.86
CA MET A 164 7.40 -9.99 -16.79
C MET A 164 7.60 -11.38 -17.38
N SER A 165 7.13 -12.45 -16.73
CA SER A 165 7.08 -13.81 -17.28
C SER A 165 6.09 -13.95 -18.46
N GLN A 166 5.05 -13.11 -18.53
CA GLN A 166 3.99 -13.16 -19.54
C GLN A 166 4.21 -12.21 -20.74
N VAL A 167 5.09 -11.20 -20.58
CA VAL A 167 5.47 -10.24 -21.64
C VAL A 167 6.09 -10.96 -22.86
N ASN A 168 5.95 -10.39 -24.05
CA ASN A 168 6.52 -10.94 -25.29
C ASN A 168 8.04 -10.67 -25.40
N SER A 169 8.74 -11.36 -26.31
CA SER A 169 10.20 -11.21 -26.47
C SER A 169 10.65 -9.84 -26.96
N GLU A 170 9.92 -9.22 -27.89
CA GLU A 170 10.22 -7.87 -28.41
C GLU A 170 10.24 -6.83 -27.29
N SER A 171 9.25 -6.91 -26.39
CA SER A 171 9.09 -5.98 -25.27
C SER A 171 10.05 -6.28 -24.12
N ARG A 172 10.60 -7.51 -24.01
CA ARG A 172 11.72 -7.81 -23.10
C ARG A 172 13.05 -7.22 -23.59
N ASN A 173 13.33 -7.29 -24.89
CA ASN A 173 14.55 -6.69 -25.45
C ASN A 173 14.58 -5.17 -25.16
N GLU A 174 13.46 -4.48 -25.36
CA GLU A 174 13.31 -3.07 -24.97
C GLU A 174 13.57 -2.86 -23.47
N MET A 175 13.05 -3.72 -22.57
CA MET A 175 13.35 -3.65 -21.13
C MET A 175 14.85 -3.75 -20.84
N GLU A 176 15.60 -4.62 -21.53
CA GLU A 176 17.05 -4.78 -21.35
C GLU A 176 17.83 -3.54 -21.82
N ASP A 177 17.49 -2.97 -22.98
CA ASP A 177 18.08 -1.73 -23.51
C ASP A 177 17.77 -0.51 -22.62
N ILE A 178 16.53 -0.45 -22.09
CA ILE A 178 16.07 0.58 -21.16
C ILE A 178 16.79 0.46 -19.82
N MET A 179 16.93 -0.74 -19.24
CA MET A 179 17.68 -0.97 -18.01
C MET A 179 19.17 -0.68 -18.17
N THR A 180 19.74 -0.90 -19.37
CA THR A 180 21.10 -0.48 -19.70
C THR A 180 21.23 1.04 -19.69
N THR A 181 20.31 1.75 -20.34
CA THR A 181 20.25 3.22 -20.32
C THR A 181 20.05 3.79 -18.91
N TRP A 182 19.25 3.11 -18.07
CA TRP A 182 18.90 3.55 -16.73
C TRP A 182 20.04 3.47 -15.71
N LYS A 183 21.05 2.60 -15.92
CA LYS A 183 22.27 2.54 -15.10
C LYS A 183 23.09 3.85 -15.13
N GLU A 184 22.89 4.67 -16.16
CA GLU A 184 23.59 5.96 -16.34
C GLU A 184 22.72 7.19 -16.04
N ARG A 185 21.39 7.13 -16.23
CA ARG A 185 20.50 8.31 -16.08
C ARG A 185 20.62 8.95 -14.70
N GLY A 186 21.04 10.21 -14.67
CA GLY A 186 21.19 10.99 -13.43
C GLY A 186 22.41 10.63 -12.58
N ARG A 187 23.25 9.67 -13.00
CA ARG A 187 24.54 9.38 -12.34
C ARG A 187 25.48 10.59 -12.48
N GLY A 188 26.21 10.91 -11.41
CA GLY A 188 27.17 12.00 -11.42
C GLY A 188 28.25 11.80 -12.49
N GLY A 189 28.40 12.76 -13.41
CA GLY A 189 29.32 12.68 -14.55
C GLY A 189 28.76 12.01 -15.81
N ALA A 190 27.55 11.45 -15.78
CA ALA A 190 26.95 10.78 -16.93
C ALA A 190 26.56 11.73 -18.08
N ALA A 191 26.39 11.15 -19.26
CA ALA A 191 25.90 11.85 -20.44
C ALA A 191 24.41 12.24 -20.35
N LEU A 192 23.62 11.62 -19.45
CA LEU A 192 22.17 11.82 -19.33
C LEU A 192 21.74 12.33 -17.94
N ASN A 193 20.89 13.36 -17.94
CA ASN A 193 20.11 13.77 -16.77
C ASN A 193 19.11 12.66 -16.37
N LEU A 194 18.48 12.78 -15.19
CA LEU A 194 17.44 11.83 -14.76
C LEU A 194 16.24 11.78 -15.72
N ASP A 195 15.88 12.91 -16.33
CA ASP A 195 14.82 13.02 -17.34
C ASP A 195 15.21 12.43 -18.73
N GLY A 196 16.41 11.87 -18.85
CA GLY A 196 16.93 11.31 -20.10
C GLY A 196 17.43 12.35 -21.09
N THR A 197 17.41 13.65 -20.78
CA THR A 197 18.01 14.67 -21.65
C THR A 197 19.54 14.73 -21.49
N PRO A 198 20.29 15.10 -22.54
CA PRO A 198 21.75 15.16 -22.45
C PRO A 198 22.24 16.20 -21.43
N THR A 199 23.28 15.83 -20.68
CA THR A 199 24.04 16.74 -19.83
C THR A 199 25.04 17.56 -20.66
N ALA A 200 25.63 18.60 -20.06
CA ALA A 200 26.76 19.30 -20.67
C ALA A 200 27.99 18.39 -20.85
N ALA A 201 28.19 17.38 -20.00
CA ALA A 201 29.29 16.42 -20.15
C ALA A 201 29.06 15.47 -21.35
N GLY A 202 27.80 15.13 -21.64
CA GLY A 202 27.43 14.35 -22.82
C GLY A 202 27.72 15.07 -24.15
N THR A 203 27.85 16.40 -24.18
CA THR A 203 28.15 17.15 -25.40
C THR A 203 29.66 17.36 -25.66
N SER A 204 30.52 17.13 -24.67
CA SER A 204 31.98 17.32 -24.79
C SER A 204 32.75 16.10 -25.32
N GLY A 205 32.13 14.91 -25.41
CA GLY A 205 32.77 13.70 -25.92
C GLY A 205 33.63 12.93 -24.90
N ASP A 206 34.05 13.58 -23.81
CA ASP A 206 34.76 12.97 -22.66
C ASP A 206 33.86 12.05 -21.79
N GLY A 207 33.00 11.23 -22.42
CA GLY A 207 32.05 10.34 -21.74
C GLY A 207 32.66 9.16 -20.98
N ASP A 208 33.98 8.97 -21.11
CA ASP A 208 34.77 7.87 -20.51
C ASP A 208 34.95 8.02 -18.98
N GLY A 209 34.45 9.11 -18.38
CA GLY A 209 34.57 9.43 -16.95
C GLY A 209 33.61 8.68 -16.02
N LEU A 210 32.83 7.71 -16.51
CA LEU A 210 31.87 6.96 -15.70
C LEU A 210 32.55 5.97 -14.75
N LEU A 211 32.46 6.24 -13.45
CA LEU A 211 32.83 5.26 -12.43
C LEU A 211 31.89 4.04 -12.49
N PRO A 212 32.41 2.81 -12.35
CA PRO A 212 31.62 1.59 -12.38
C PRO A 212 30.56 1.58 -11.28
N LEU A 213 29.55 0.72 -11.45
CA LEU A 213 28.51 0.49 -10.44
C LEU A 213 29.15 0.02 -9.13
N GLY A 214 28.69 0.59 -8.01
CA GLY A 214 29.05 0.15 -6.67
C GLY A 214 28.40 -1.19 -6.29
N PRO A 215 28.82 -1.78 -5.16
CA PRO A 215 28.22 -3.03 -4.69
C PRO A 215 26.73 -2.83 -4.38
N GLY A 216 25.91 -3.77 -4.84
CA GLY A 216 24.45 -3.71 -4.73
C GLY A 216 23.74 -2.72 -5.65
N GLU A 217 24.44 -1.98 -6.53
CA GLU A 217 23.81 -1.07 -7.50
C GLU A 217 23.36 -1.83 -8.76
N TRP A 218 22.05 -1.81 -9.06
CA TRP A 218 21.44 -2.48 -10.23
C TRP A 218 21.72 -3.98 -10.35
N SER A 219 21.79 -4.69 -9.23
CA SER A 219 21.94 -6.15 -9.20
C SER A 219 20.70 -6.89 -9.71
N GLU A 220 19.49 -6.42 -9.36
CA GLU A 220 18.19 -7.04 -9.71
C GLU A 220 17.28 -6.05 -10.49
N PRO A 221 17.61 -5.69 -11.75
CA PRO A 221 16.82 -4.75 -12.53
C PRO A 221 15.45 -5.32 -12.94
N LEU A 222 14.35 -4.68 -12.53
CA LEU A 222 12.97 -5.15 -12.75
C LEU A 222 12.41 -4.93 -14.17
N GLY A 223 13.26 -4.63 -15.16
CA GLY A 223 12.88 -4.30 -16.55
C GLY A 223 12.21 -2.92 -16.74
N LEU A 224 11.65 -2.34 -15.68
CA LEU A 224 11.06 -0.99 -15.66
C LEU A 224 11.61 -0.18 -14.46
N PRO A 225 11.71 1.16 -14.56
CA PRO A 225 12.14 1.99 -13.44
C PRO A 225 11.11 1.99 -12.29
N LEU A 226 11.59 1.82 -11.06
CA LEU A 226 10.78 1.74 -9.85
C LEU A 226 10.95 3.00 -8.96
N CYS A 227 9.84 3.46 -8.39
CA CYS A 227 9.77 4.44 -7.33
C CYS A 227 8.92 3.90 -6.17
N VAL A 228 9.43 4.02 -4.94
CA VAL A 228 8.68 3.70 -3.72
C VAL A 228 8.29 4.99 -3.03
N VAL A 229 7.00 5.12 -2.71
CA VAL A 229 6.42 6.31 -2.09
C VAL A 229 5.87 5.92 -0.72
N CYS A 230 6.56 6.33 0.34
CA CYS A 230 6.09 6.13 1.70
C CYS A 230 5.19 7.30 2.10
N GLN A 231 3.89 7.08 1.98
CA GLN A 231 2.85 8.04 2.29
C GLN A 231 2.68 8.23 3.81
N ASN A 232 1.96 9.29 4.16
CA ASN A 232 1.57 9.61 5.52
C ASN A 232 2.74 9.82 6.52
N ALA A 233 3.86 10.40 6.08
CA ALA A 233 5.03 10.66 6.93
C ALA A 233 4.74 11.51 8.19
N GLN A 234 3.62 12.25 8.24
CA GLN A 234 3.13 12.88 9.48
C GLN A 234 2.85 11.87 10.62
N LYS A 235 2.65 10.57 10.32
CA LYS A 235 2.49 9.50 11.31
C LYS A 235 3.78 9.16 12.06
N MET A 236 4.96 9.57 11.57
CA MET A 236 6.23 9.42 12.30
C MET A 236 6.20 10.14 13.66
N GLU A 237 5.56 11.31 13.75
CA GLU A 237 5.36 12.06 14.99
C GLU A 237 4.49 11.30 16.01
N PHE A 238 3.55 10.46 15.53
CA PHE A 238 2.77 9.56 16.38
C PHE A 238 3.59 8.35 16.84
N LEU A 239 4.43 7.77 15.99
CA LEU A 239 5.32 6.67 16.40
C LEU A 239 6.29 7.12 17.51
N GLU A 240 6.87 8.31 17.37
CA GLU A 240 7.73 8.93 18.38
C GLU A 240 6.98 9.15 19.72
N LYS A 241 5.84 9.85 19.69
CA LYS A 241 5.10 10.24 20.90
C LYS A 241 4.34 9.11 21.58
N ASN A 242 3.79 8.16 20.82
CA ASN A 242 2.85 7.15 21.32
C ASN A 242 3.41 5.73 21.31
N LYS A 243 4.49 5.46 20.57
CA LYS A 243 5.12 4.13 20.45
C LYS A 243 6.59 4.11 20.88
N GLY A 244 7.17 5.25 21.27
CA GLY A 244 8.51 5.35 21.85
C GLY A 244 9.66 5.31 20.85
N TRP A 245 9.37 5.38 19.55
CA TRP A 245 10.37 5.45 18.47
C TRP A 245 11.26 6.70 18.60
N ARG A 246 12.46 6.62 18.06
CA ARG A 246 13.50 7.66 18.08
C ARG A 246 14.14 7.80 16.70
N GLU A 247 14.98 8.83 16.53
CA GLU A 247 15.69 9.06 15.26
C GLU A 247 16.41 7.82 14.70
N PRO A 248 17.18 7.05 15.51
CA PRO A 248 17.85 5.85 15.01
C PRO A 248 16.90 4.76 14.49
N ASP A 249 15.64 4.74 14.92
CA ASP A 249 14.64 3.78 14.43
C ASP A 249 14.12 4.22 13.05
N PHE A 250 13.86 5.52 12.87
CA PHE A 250 13.54 6.08 11.55
C PHE A 250 14.71 5.96 10.56
N ASP A 251 15.94 6.18 11.03
CA ASP A 251 17.17 5.95 10.27
C ASP A 251 17.32 4.48 9.86
N THR A 252 17.05 3.54 10.77
CA THR A 252 17.16 2.09 10.49
C THR A 252 16.13 1.65 9.44
N VAL A 253 14.86 2.08 9.54
CA VAL A 253 13.85 1.84 8.48
C VAL A 253 14.35 2.38 7.13
N LEU A 254 14.92 3.58 7.13
CA LEU A 254 15.44 4.21 5.91
C LEU A 254 16.68 3.47 5.36
N GLN A 255 17.57 2.95 6.22
CA GLN A 255 18.71 2.15 5.82
C GLN A 255 18.30 0.81 5.18
N TYR A 256 17.30 0.13 5.75
CA TYR A 256 16.71 -1.09 5.16
C TYR A 256 16.13 -0.81 3.77
N LEU A 257 15.21 0.16 3.64
CA LEU A 257 14.61 0.51 2.34
C LEU A 257 15.67 0.92 1.30
N ARG A 258 16.63 1.77 1.66
CA ARG A 258 17.69 2.19 0.73
C ARG A 258 18.55 1.02 0.26
N THR A 259 18.81 0.04 1.13
CA THR A 259 19.62 -1.14 0.79
C THR A 259 18.94 -2.04 -0.22
N ILE A 260 17.66 -2.36 -0.02
CA ILE A 260 16.91 -3.23 -0.94
C ILE A 260 16.64 -2.53 -2.29
N LEU A 261 16.31 -1.23 -2.26
CA LEU A 261 15.98 -0.46 -3.46
C LEU A 261 17.19 -0.15 -4.34
N LEU A 262 18.41 -0.16 -3.77
CA LEU A 262 19.66 -0.03 -4.53
C LEU A 262 19.83 -1.19 -5.54
N ARG A 263 19.46 -2.42 -5.17
CA ARG A 263 19.53 -3.59 -6.07
C ARG A 263 18.66 -3.41 -7.30
N HIS A 264 17.49 -2.79 -7.14
CA HIS A 264 16.55 -2.51 -8.23
C HIS A 264 16.82 -1.19 -8.98
N GLY A 265 17.85 -0.42 -8.59
CA GLY A 265 18.13 0.91 -9.12
C GLY A 265 17.04 1.95 -8.82
N ALA A 266 16.19 1.65 -7.83
CA ALA A 266 14.94 2.35 -7.58
C ALA A 266 15.13 3.67 -6.84
N SER A 267 14.06 4.47 -6.82
CA SER A 267 13.95 5.70 -6.04
C SER A 267 13.05 5.53 -4.81
N LEU A 268 13.25 6.38 -3.81
CA LEU A 268 12.47 6.41 -2.58
C LEU A 268 12.10 7.85 -2.24
N ILE A 269 10.83 8.10 -1.92
CA ILE A 269 10.35 9.40 -1.47
C ILE A 269 9.32 9.26 -0.35
N TYR A 270 9.41 10.12 0.66
CA TYR A 270 8.38 10.23 1.69
C TYR A 270 7.42 11.38 1.34
N THR A 271 6.12 11.18 1.57
CA THR A 271 5.10 12.22 1.38
C THR A 271 4.25 12.41 2.63
N SER A 272 3.81 13.64 2.84
CA SER A 272 3.00 14.06 3.99
C SER A 272 1.89 14.97 3.49
N GLN A 273 0.68 14.79 4.00
CA GLN A 273 -0.48 15.64 3.68
C GLN A 273 -0.25 17.12 4.07
N ASN A 274 0.70 17.36 4.99
CA ASN A 274 0.95 18.67 5.59
C ASN A 274 2.07 19.48 4.91
N SER A 275 2.81 18.91 3.96
CA SER A 275 3.98 19.56 3.34
C SER A 275 4.16 19.22 1.85
N PRO A 276 4.52 20.20 0.99
CA PRO A 276 4.82 19.92 -0.41
C PRO A 276 6.08 19.05 -0.54
N SER A 277 6.03 18.06 -1.42
CA SER A 277 7.11 17.11 -1.69
C SER A 277 7.71 17.33 -3.08
N GLN A 278 8.84 16.68 -3.37
CA GLN A 278 9.43 16.66 -4.73
C GLN A 278 8.82 15.57 -5.63
N LEU A 279 7.66 14.99 -5.25
CA LEU A 279 7.04 13.87 -5.97
C LEU A 279 6.76 14.18 -7.45
N PRO A 280 6.19 15.34 -7.84
CA PRO A 280 6.00 15.65 -9.26
C PRO A 280 7.33 15.67 -10.02
N THR A 281 8.35 16.36 -9.49
CA THR A 281 9.67 16.43 -10.12
C THR A 281 10.31 15.06 -10.28
N LEU A 282 10.21 14.19 -9.27
CA LEU A 282 10.78 12.83 -9.30
C LEU A 282 10.06 11.94 -10.33
N VAL A 283 8.73 11.88 -10.27
CA VAL A 283 7.94 10.99 -11.14
C VAL A 283 7.94 11.50 -12.59
N HIS A 284 7.82 12.81 -12.82
CA HIS A 284 7.85 13.38 -14.17
C HIS A 284 9.23 13.21 -14.82
N SER A 285 10.32 13.41 -14.06
CA SER A 285 11.67 13.06 -14.55
C SER A 285 11.79 11.57 -14.85
N THR A 286 11.27 10.70 -13.99
CA THR A 286 11.32 9.24 -14.18
C THR A 286 10.59 8.79 -15.46
N LEU A 287 9.49 9.45 -15.82
CA LEU A 287 8.77 9.24 -17.08
C LEU A 287 9.46 9.87 -18.31
N GLY A 288 10.57 10.59 -18.13
CA GLY A 288 11.23 11.36 -19.19
C GLY A 288 10.34 12.48 -19.71
N ILE A 289 9.75 13.26 -18.79
CA ILE A 289 8.97 14.46 -19.07
C ILE A 289 9.80 15.67 -18.63
N THR A 290 10.29 16.44 -19.61
CA THR A 290 11.16 17.60 -19.38
C THR A 290 10.39 18.91 -19.54
N SER A 291 10.44 19.76 -18.51
CA SER A 291 10.05 21.17 -18.63
C SER A 291 10.99 21.92 -19.58
N LEU A 292 10.40 22.65 -20.54
CA LEU A 292 11.14 23.50 -21.46
C LEU A 292 11.55 24.84 -20.79
N LEU A 293 10.86 25.21 -19.71
CA LEU A 293 10.97 26.51 -19.04
C LEU A 293 11.74 26.49 -17.70
N LYS A 294 11.56 25.44 -16.88
CA LYS A 294 12.07 25.35 -15.49
C LYS A 294 12.68 23.97 -15.21
N ARG A 295 13.93 23.77 -15.60
CA ARG A 295 14.71 22.57 -15.22
C ARG A 295 15.28 22.71 -13.80
N GLN A 296 14.44 22.46 -12.79
CA GLN A 296 14.87 22.41 -11.39
C GLN A 296 15.39 21.00 -11.06
N PRO A 297 16.67 20.84 -10.67
CA PRO A 297 17.19 19.53 -10.28
C PRO A 297 16.58 19.06 -8.96
N LEU A 298 16.42 17.74 -8.82
CA LEU A 298 16.05 17.12 -7.54
C LEU A 298 17.10 17.44 -6.48
N LYS A 299 16.61 17.77 -5.28
CA LYS A 299 17.44 17.88 -4.07
C LYS A 299 17.27 16.61 -3.26
N HIS A 300 18.26 15.73 -3.33
CA HIS A 300 18.30 14.53 -2.52
C HIS A 300 18.35 14.90 -1.03
N ASN A 301 17.63 14.17 -0.19
CA ASN A 301 17.61 14.35 1.25
C ASN A 301 17.50 12.99 1.95
N VAL A 302 18.37 12.76 2.92
CA VAL A 302 18.36 11.62 3.84
C VAL A 302 18.49 12.05 5.31
N ILE A 303 18.27 13.34 5.61
CA ILE A 303 18.53 13.96 6.93
C ILE A 303 17.24 14.53 7.53
N ASP A 304 16.46 15.32 6.77
CA ASP A 304 15.14 15.76 7.25
C ASP A 304 14.17 14.56 7.16
N ARG A 305 13.96 13.86 8.29
CA ARG A 305 13.26 12.57 8.37
C ARG A 305 11.85 12.53 7.74
N ASP A 306 11.16 13.67 7.69
CA ASP A 306 9.81 13.81 7.13
C ASP A 306 9.78 14.15 5.62
N LYS A 307 10.94 14.40 5.00
CA LYS A 307 11.09 14.88 3.61
C LYS A 307 12.12 14.07 2.81
N ILE A 308 12.26 12.78 3.09
CA ILE A 308 13.23 11.90 2.43
C ILE A 308 13.01 11.90 0.92
N VAL A 309 14.11 12.07 0.17
CA VAL A 309 14.15 11.99 -1.31
C VAL A 309 15.47 11.33 -1.72
N VAL A 310 15.39 10.10 -2.18
CA VAL A 310 16.49 9.34 -2.78
C VAL A 310 16.15 9.12 -4.26
N ALA A 311 16.95 9.69 -5.15
CA ALA A 311 16.76 9.55 -6.59
C ALA A 311 17.53 8.32 -7.13
N PRO A 312 17.17 7.79 -8.31
CA PRO A 312 17.94 6.74 -8.97
C PRO A 312 19.39 7.18 -9.18
N ASN A 313 20.34 6.25 -9.09
CA ASN A 313 21.79 6.50 -9.23
C ASN A 313 22.43 7.53 -8.27
N TRP A 314 21.71 8.02 -7.25
CA TRP A 314 22.31 8.89 -6.23
C TRP A 314 22.93 8.13 -5.06
N ASP A 315 22.31 7.05 -4.60
CA ASP A 315 22.69 6.36 -3.35
C ASP A 315 23.89 5.41 -3.52
N SER A 316 24.40 4.84 -2.43
CA SER A 316 25.37 3.72 -2.43
C SER A 316 25.58 3.20 -1.00
N TRP A 317 26.06 1.96 -0.79
CA TRP A 317 26.30 1.39 0.55
C TRP A 317 27.10 2.31 1.49
N GLY A 318 28.08 3.06 0.96
CA GLY A 318 28.84 4.04 1.75
C GLY A 318 27.98 5.19 2.30
N LYS A 319 26.98 5.66 1.56
CA LYS A 319 26.02 6.68 2.03
C LYS A 319 24.94 6.09 2.94
N ILE A 320 24.67 4.78 2.84
CA ILE A 320 23.70 4.07 3.70
C ILE A 320 24.32 3.84 5.08
N ARG A 321 25.53 3.27 5.16
CA ARG A 321 26.25 2.95 6.40
C ARG A 321 26.61 4.17 7.28
N ILE A 322 26.52 5.40 6.76
CA ILE A 322 26.82 6.65 7.51
C ILE A 322 25.61 7.19 8.29
N LEU A 323 24.39 6.78 7.95
CA LEU A 323 23.17 7.36 8.55
C LEU A 323 22.92 6.88 9.99
N GLY A 324 22.88 5.56 10.19
CA GLY A 324 22.63 4.91 11.49
C GLY A 324 23.88 4.30 12.13
N GLY A 325 23.67 3.45 13.13
CA GLY A 325 24.73 2.80 13.93
C GLY A 325 25.36 1.57 13.25
N THR A 326 25.35 0.42 13.94
CA THR A 326 25.91 -0.84 13.42
C THR A 326 24.97 -1.52 12.42
N PHE A 327 24.67 -0.84 11.30
CA PHE A 327 23.88 -1.37 10.19
C PHE A 327 24.79 -1.91 9.09
N ASP A 328 24.65 -3.19 8.73
CA ASP A 328 25.39 -3.78 7.61
C ASP A 328 24.54 -3.95 6.35
N ALA A 329 24.65 -2.97 5.46
CA ALA A 329 24.04 -3.00 4.12
C ALA A 329 24.44 -4.22 3.28
N GLU A 330 25.58 -4.87 3.53
CA GLU A 330 25.97 -6.07 2.78
C GLU A 330 25.14 -7.30 3.20
N VAL A 331 24.93 -7.48 4.51
CA VAL A 331 24.10 -8.57 5.05
C VAL A 331 22.65 -8.41 4.59
N ILE A 332 22.09 -7.20 4.71
CA ILE A 332 20.71 -6.92 4.29
C ILE A 332 20.56 -7.02 2.76
N SER A 333 21.53 -6.57 1.98
CA SER A 333 21.51 -6.70 0.51
C SER A 333 21.59 -8.16 0.05
N ARG A 334 22.30 -9.02 0.79
CA ARG A 334 22.40 -10.46 0.54
C ARG A 334 21.14 -11.21 0.98
N GLY A 335 20.56 -10.85 2.13
CA GLY A 335 19.31 -11.43 2.62
C GLY A 335 18.15 -11.21 1.67
N TRP A 336 18.05 -9.99 1.12
CA TRP A 336 17.06 -9.63 0.11
C TRP A 336 17.23 -10.41 -1.21
N GLU A 337 18.44 -10.88 -1.51
CA GLU A 337 18.72 -11.72 -2.67
C GLU A 337 18.09 -13.12 -2.52
N GLU A 338 18.20 -13.71 -1.34
CA GLU A 338 17.55 -15.00 -1.04
C GLU A 338 16.04 -14.84 -0.87
N ASP A 339 15.57 -13.72 -0.32
CA ASP A 339 14.13 -13.42 -0.22
C ASP A 339 13.46 -13.37 -1.60
N ILE A 340 14.05 -12.68 -2.59
CA ILE A 340 13.49 -12.61 -3.95
C ILE A 340 13.41 -13.99 -4.61
N LYS A 341 14.36 -14.89 -4.36
CA LYS A 341 14.38 -16.25 -4.93
C LYS A 341 13.27 -17.17 -4.40
N LEU A 342 12.59 -16.80 -3.30
CA LEU A 342 11.47 -17.58 -2.76
C LEU A 342 10.25 -17.58 -3.69
N PRO A 343 9.54 -18.70 -3.85
CA PRO A 343 8.38 -18.75 -4.74
C PRO A 343 7.18 -17.92 -4.24
N PRO A 344 6.28 -17.48 -5.14
CA PRO A 344 5.13 -16.65 -4.77
C PRO A 344 4.21 -17.34 -3.75
N GLY A 345 4.03 -16.72 -2.59
CA GLY A 345 3.19 -17.24 -1.50
C GLY A 345 3.94 -17.99 -0.39
N SER A 346 5.27 -18.13 -0.50
CA SER A 346 6.11 -18.57 0.62
C SER A 346 6.02 -17.62 1.82
N ASN A 347 6.40 -18.13 3.00
CA ASN A 347 6.68 -17.30 4.16
C ASN A 347 8.20 -17.19 4.35
N PRO A 348 8.82 -16.02 4.07
CA PRO A 348 10.18 -15.73 4.50
C PRO A 348 10.33 -16.01 6.00
N GLY A 349 11.32 -16.82 6.37
CA GLY A 349 11.53 -17.26 7.76
C GLY A 349 10.86 -18.57 8.17
N VAL A 350 10.27 -19.31 7.24
CA VAL A 350 9.85 -20.71 7.48
C VAL A 350 10.60 -21.59 6.47
N PRO A 351 11.39 -22.58 6.91
CA PRO A 351 11.94 -23.58 6.01
C PRO A 351 10.81 -24.32 5.30
N GLU A 352 10.91 -24.48 3.97
CA GLU A 352 10.03 -25.42 3.28
C GLU A 352 10.23 -26.80 3.90
N THR A 353 9.15 -27.39 4.40
CA THR A 353 9.19 -28.76 4.91
C THR A 353 9.27 -29.65 3.69
N GLU A 354 10.46 -30.20 3.41
CA GLU A 354 10.60 -31.20 2.36
C GLU A 354 9.54 -32.29 2.58
N PRO A 355 8.84 -32.75 1.52
CA PRO A 355 7.93 -33.87 1.66
C PRO A 355 8.73 -35.06 2.23
N PRO A 356 8.17 -35.79 3.22
CA PRO A 356 8.90 -36.91 3.81
C PRO A 356 9.34 -37.87 2.69
N PRO A 357 10.60 -38.34 2.70
CA PRO A 357 11.08 -39.24 1.67
C PRO A 357 10.17 -40.47 1.61
N GLU A 358 9.74 -40.84 0.41
CA GLU A 358 8.91 -42.03 0.21
C GLU A 358 9.69 -43.26 0.72
N ASP A 359 9.06 -44.06 1.60
CA ASP A 359 9.69 -45.22 2.25
C ASP A 359 10.12 -46.28 1.20
N ASP A 360 11.38 -46.22 0.73
CA ASP A 360 11.95 -47.27 -0.10
C ASP A 360 12.32 -48.49 0.77
N VAL A 361 11.86 -49.68 0.37
CA VAL A 361 11.82 -50.86 1.24
C VAL A 361 12.94 -51.84 0.89
N GLY A 362 14.10 -51.64 1.53
CA GLY A 362 15.25 -52.55 1.53
C GLY A 362 16.52 -51.83 2.02
N ASP A 363 17.54 -52.49 2.57
CA ASP A 363 17.74 -53.92 2.88
C ASP A 363 18.68 -54.00 4.11
N ASP A 364 18.68 -55.11 4.87
CA ASP A 364 19.50 -55.24 6.08
C ASP A 364 21.00 -55.41 5.73
N GLY A 365 21.81 -54.37 5.98
CA GLY A 365 23.24 -54.33 5.63
C GLY A 365 24.14 -53.64 6.66
N ASP A 366 24.75 -54.44 7.54
CA ASP A 366 25.79 -54.01 8.50
C ASP A 366 27.14 -53.76 7.81
N ASP A 367 27.66 -52.52 7.90
CA ASP A 367 29.11 -52.27 7.96
C ASP A 367 29.41 -50.87 8.52
N GLY A 368 30.29 -50.78 9.52
CA GLY A 368 30.52 -49.55 10.29
C GLY A 368 31.66 -48.69 9.75
N HIS A 369 31.38 -47.43 9.41
CA HIS A 369 32.41 -46.42 9.12
C HIS A 369 32.16 -45.10 9.85
N GLU A 370 33.00 -44.81 10.85
CA GLU A 370 33.14 -43.48 11.44
C GLU A 370 33.71 -42.53 10.37
N ASN A 371 33.00 -41.43 10.08
CA ASN A 371 33.47 -40.38 9.18
C ASN A 371 33.37 -39.02 9.90
N ASP A 372 34.47 -38.59 10.52
CA ASP A 372 34.64 -37.26 11.11
C ASP A 372 34.64 -36.18 10.00
N GLY A 373 33.45 -35.91 9.48
CA GLY A 373 33.19 -35.01 8.36
C GLY A 373 32.13 -33.98 8.72
N ALA A 374 32.41 -33.15 9.71
CA ALA A 374 31.57 -32.01 10.07
C ALA A 374 31.52 -30.99 8.91
N GLN A 375 30.63 -31.23 7.93
CA GLN A 375 30.21 -30.21 6.99
C GLN A 375 29.68 -29.02 7.81
N PRO A 376 30.09 -27.79 7.51
CA PRO A 376 29.51 -26.62 8.18
C PRO A 376 28.02 -26.62 7.85
N ALA A 377 27.17 -26.70 8.89
CA ALA A 377 25.73 -26.64 8.72
C ALA A 377 25.39 -25.38 7.92
N THR A 378 24.70 -25.55 6.80
CA THR A 378 24.21 -24.42 6.00
C THR A 378 23.40 -23.50 6.91
N PRO A 379 23.70 -22.19 6.97
CA PRO A 379 22.97 -21.28 7.84
C PRO A 379 21.48 -21.37 7.50
N THR A 380 20.66 -21.59 8.52
CA THR A 380 19.21 -21.73 8.36
C THR A 380 18.66 -20.51 7.61
N HIS A 381 17.78 -20.74 6.63
CA HIS A 381 17.32 -19.69 5.70
C HIS A 381 16.81 -18.42 6.40
N ASN A 382 16.20 -18.61 7.59
CA ASN A 382 15.75 -17.59 8.52
C ASN A 382 16.85 -16.57 8.91
N ALA A 383 18.08 -17.04 9.12
CA ALA A 383 19.23 -16.23 9.53
C ALA A 383 19.89 -15.46 8.36
N LEU A 384 19.39 -15.63 7.14
CA LEU A 384 19.81 -14.85 5.96
C LEU A 384 18.75 -13.84 5.53
N SER A 385 17.45 -14.19 5.55
CA SER A 385 16.34 -13.33 5.11
C SER A 385 16.40 -11.92 5.66
N ALA A 386 16.31 -10.92 4.78
CA ALA A 386 16.24 -9.50 5.16
C ALA A 386 14.82 -9.11 5.62
N ILE A 387 13.79 -9.76 5.07
CA ILE A 387 12.40 -9.59 5.51
C ILE A 387 12.26 -10.00 6.99
N VAL A 388 12.80 -11.17 7.37
CA VAL A 388 12.74 -11.67 8.75
C VAL A 388 13.51 -10.75 9.71
N GLN A 389 14.76 -10.40 9.38
CA GLN A 389 15.56 -9.48 10.20
C GLN A 389 14.88 -8.12 10.40
N TYR A 390 14.11 -7.65 9.41
CA TYR A 390 13.34 -6.41 9.50
C TYR A 390 12.08 -6.54 10.34
N GLU A 391 11.31 -7.62 10.24
CA GLU A 391 10.07 -7.83 11.02
C GLU A 391 10.36 -8.23 12.48
N GLU A 392 11.48 -8.92 12.74
CA GLU A 392 12.01 -9.21 14.08
C GLU A 392 12.53 -7.93 14.78
N TRP A 393 12.98 -6.93 14.03
CA TRP A 393 13.39 -5.64 14.58
C TRP A 393 12.25 -4.61 14.64
N CYS A 394 11.44 -4.51 13.58
CA CYS A 394 10.32 -3.57 13.42
C CYS A 394 9.00 -4.29 13.64
N HIS A 395 8.58 -4.47 14.89
CA HIS A 395 7.29 -5.07 15.23
C HIS A 395 6.09 -4.14 14.89
N ASP A 396 4.88 -4.70 14.80
CA ASP A 396 3.66 -3.89 14.64
C ASP A 396 3.47 -2.95 15.85
N PRO A 397 3.45 -1.61 15.65
CA PRO A 397 3.18 -0.69 16.74
C PRO A 397 1.79 -0.87 17.38
N ASN A 398 0.82 -1.53 16.73
CA ASN A 398 -0.55 -1.65 17.22
C ASN A 398 -0.85 -2.95 17.99
N SER A 399 0.02 -3.95 17.91
CA SER A 399 0.03 -5.20 18.71
C SER A 399 -0.08 -4.98 20.22
N GLY A 400 0.33 -3.81 20.72
CA GLY A 400 0.09 -3.35 22.07
C GLY A 400 0.84 -4.17 23.13
N GLY A 401 0.23 -4.34 24.30
CA GLY A 401 0.85 -5.07 25.41
C GLY A 401 1.09 -6.56 25.12
N ILE A 402 0.44 -7.14 24.11
CA ILE A 402 0.57 -8.58 23.80
C ILE A 402 1.95 -8.87 23.21
N ALA A 403 2.44 -8.10 22.23
CA ALA A 403 3.79 -8.32 21.69
C ALA A 403 4.90 -8.04 22.73
N VAL A 404 4.67 -7.13 23.67
CA VAL A 404 5.60 -6.90 24.80
C VAL A 404 5.61 -8.10 25.75
N VAL A 405 4.45 -8.73 25.99
CA VAL A 405 4.35 -9.98 26.75
C VAL A 405 4.94 -11.16 25.97
N GLU A 406 4.76 -11.23 24.66
CA GLU A 406 5.26 -12.29 23.78
C GLU A 406 6.79 -12.26 23.67
N SER A 407 7.37 -11.08 23.44
CA SER A 407 8.82 -10.83 23.50
C SER A 407 9.41 -11.18 24.87
N ALA A 408 8.66 -10.96 25.96
CA ALA A 408 9.03 -11.40 27.31
C ALA A 408 8.71 -12.88 27.61
N MET A 409 7.86 -13.54 26.82
CA MET A 409 7.48 -14.96 26.94
C MET A 409 8.38 -15.89 26.11
N ASN A 410 9.22 -15.34 25.23
CA ASN A 410 10.31 -16.07 24.57
C ASN A 410 11.28 -16.73 25.59
N ASP A 411 11.23 -16.33 26.86
CA ASP A 411 11.86 -17.01 28.01
C ASP A 411 11.11 -18.32 28.43
N GLY A 412 10.39 -18.95 27.50
CA GLY A 412 9.96 -20.35 27.56
C GLY A 412 8.64 -20.66 28.28
N LYS A 413 7.73 -19.69 28.49
CA LYS A 413 6.40 -19.95 29.08
C LYS A 413 5.27 -19.14 28.45
N ALA A 414 4.81 -19.59 27.28
CA ALA A 414 3.49 -19.22 26.78
C ALA A 414 2.40 -19.68 27.77
N VAL A 415 1.49 -18.78 28.13
CA VAL A 415 0.22 -19.13 28.84
C VAL A 415 -0.91 -19.21 27.81
N GLY A 416 -0.68 -19.99 26.76
CA GLY A 416 -1.73 -20.48 25.89
C GLY A 416 -2.45 -21.63 26.59
N VAL A 417 -3.78 -21.65 26.52
CA VAL A 417 -4.57 -22.84 26.82
C VAL A 417 -5.01 -23.41 25.48
N ASP A 418 -4.33 -24.47 25.04
CA ASP A 418 -4.74 -25.21 23.85
C ASP A 418 -6.17 -25.73 24.05
N SER A 419 -7.07 -25.35 23.15
CA SER A 419 -8.43 -25.90 23.14
C SER A 419 -8.38 -27.35 22.68
N GLU A 420 -9.08 -28.26 23.38
CA GLU A 420 -9.34 -29.59 22.83
C GLU A 420 -9.99 -29.44 21.44
N ASP A 421 -9.58 -30.27 20.48
CA ASP A 421 -10.19 -30.31 19.15
C ASP A 421 -11.72 -30.49 19.28
N PRO A 422 -12.54 -29.70 18.57
CA PRO A 422 -14.00 -29.74 18.73
C PRO A 422 -14.60 -31.11 18.40
N GLN A 423 -14.02 -31.90 17.49
CA GLN A 423 -14.52 -33.23 17.16
C GLN A 423 -14.21 -34.24 18.28
N VAL A 424 -13.00 -34.20 18.84
CA VAL A 424 -12.60 -34.99 20.01
C VAL A 424 -13.45 -34.64 21.24
N PHE A 425 -13.71 -33.35 21.47
CA PHE A 425 -14.61 -32.89 22.53
C PHE A 425 -16.04 -33.39 22.32
N LEU A 426 -16.58 -33.27 21.10
CA LEU A 426 -17.94 -33.74 20.78
C LEU A 426 -18.09 -35.26 20.92
N GLU A 427 -17.10 -36.06 20.51
CA GLU A 427 -17.09 -37.50 20.75
C GLU A 427 -17.12 -37.86 22.24
N LYS A 428 -16.32 -37.14 23.04
CA LYS A 428 -16.22 -37.30 24.50
C LYS A 428 -17.56 -36.98 25.18
N GLN A 429 -18.25 -35.93 24.75
CA GLN A 429 -19.62 -35.62 25.21
C GLN A 429 -20.67 -36.63 24.72
N LEU A 430 -20.58 -37.09 23.46
CA LEU A 430 -21.52 -38.08 22.90
C LEU A 430 -21.47 -39.40 23.69
N LYS A 431 -20.27 -39.89 24.03
CA LYS A 431 -20.07 -41.09 24.86
C LYS A 431 -20.68 -40.94 26.27
N ILE A 432 -20.61 -39.74 26.86
CA ILE A 432 -21.28 -39.42 28.14
C ILE A 432 -22.81 -39.43 27.96
N LEU A 433 -23.32 -38.83 26.89
CA LEU A 433 -24.76 -38.72 26.59
C LEU A 433 -25.39 -40.09 26.32
N GLU A 434 -24.70 -40.98 25.60
CA GLU A 434 -25.11 -42.39 25.43
C GLU A 434 -25.08 -43.17 26.76
N ALA A 435 -24.05 -42.97 27.60
CA ALA A 435 -23.98 -43.57 28.93
C ALA A 435 -25.07 -43.07 29.90
N PHE A 436 -25.62 -41.88 29.67
CA PHE A 436 -26.84 -41.40 30.35
C PHE A 436 -28.11 -41.97 29.72
N LYS A 437 -28.21 -42.03 28.39
CA LYS A 437 -29.36 -42.61 27.66
C LYS A 437 -29.60 -44.07 28.06
N GLY A 438 -28.54 -44.86 28.21
CA GLY A 438 -28.59 -46.24 28.72
C GLY A 438 -28.94 -46.38 30.21
N LYS A 439 -29.01 -45.28 30.97
CA LYS A 439 -29.40 -45.25 32.39
C LYS A 439 -30.80 -44.71 32.63
N VAL A 440 -31.50 -44.22 31.60
CA VAL A 440 -32.91 -43.83 31.70
C VAL A 440 -33.79 -45.06 31.42
N PRO A 441 -34.46 -45.66 32.43
CA PRO A 441 -35.37 -46.76 32.18
C PRO A 441 -36.63 -46.24 31.47
N GLU A 442 -37.03 -46.90 30.38
CA GLU A 442 -38.32 -46.64 29.74
C GLU A 442 -39.46 -46.83 30.75
N LYS A 443 -40.26 -45.78 30.98
CA LYS A 443 -41.52 -45.87 31.72
C LYS A 443 -42.69 -45.62 30.79
N SER A 444 -43.46 -46.69 30.59
CA SER A 444 -44.71 -46.74 29.84
C SER A 444 -45.73 -45.71 30.31
N VAL A 445 -46.43 -45.09 29.35
CA VAL A 445 -47.61 -44.25 29.57
C VAL A 445 -48.79 -45.10 30.07
N PRO A 446 -49.55 -44.60 31.06
CA PRO A 446 -51.00 -44.57 30.89
C PRO A 446 -51.63 -43.22 31.28
N ASN A 447 -52.81 -42.93 30.72
CA ASN A 447 -53.58 -41.72 31.00
C ASN A 447 -54.11 -41.68 32.45
N GLY A 448 -54.20 -40.48 33.03
CA GLY A 448 -54.91 -40.19 34.28
C GLY A 448 -55.01 -38.68 34.49
N ASP A 449 -56.18 -38.20 34.91
CA ASP A 449 -56.52 -36.77 34.96
C ASP A 449 -56.38 -36.17 36.39
N GLN A 450 -56.31 -34.84 36.44
CA GLN A 450 -56.53 -33.93 37.57
C GLN A 450 -55.37 -33.57 38.51
N SER A 451 -55.33 -32.26 38.73
CA SER A 451 -54.49 -31.48 39.63
C SER A 451 -54.43 -31.96 41.09
N SER A 452 -53.25 -31.88 41.69
CA SER A 452 -53.01 -30.92 42.80
C SER A 452 -51.53 -30.90 43.21
N SER A 453 -51.13 -29.87 43.98
CA SER A 453 -49.74 -29.65 44.36
C SER A 453 -49.26 -30.60 45.47
N ARG A 454 -48.07 -31.19 45.27
CA ARG A 454 -47.13 -31.52 46.34
C ARG A 454 -45.69 -31.61 45.85
N ARG A 455 -44.83 -30.83 46.51
CA ARG A 455 -43.37 -30.82 46.37
C ARG A 455 -42.80 -32.17 46.78
N ALA A 456 -41.95 -32.73 45.93
CA ALA A 456 -41.05 -33.84 46.24
C ALA A 456 -39.62 -33.36 45.99
N GLU A 457 -38.70 -33.68 46.88
CA GLU A 457 -37.36 -33.09 46.90
C GLU A 457 -36.36 -34.00 46.19
N LEU A 458 -35.45 -33.39 45.42
CA LEU A 458 -34.33 -34.05 44.76
C LEU A 458 -33.02 -33.46 45.29
N PRO A 459 -31.89 -34.20 45.25
CA PRO A 459 -30.62 -33.73 45.80
C PRO A 459 -30.04 -32.52 45.06
N GLU A 460 -29.17 -31.79 45.76
CA GLU A 460 -28.41 -30.64 45.27
C GLU A 460 -27.79 -30.89 43.88
N PRO A 461 -27.95 -29.99 42.89
CA PRO A 461 -27.07 -29.97 41.73
C PRO A 461 -25.66 -29.55 42.15
N GLU A 462 -24.64 -30.11 41.51
CA GLU A 462 -23.25 -29.76 41.79
C GLU A 462 -22.98 -28.27 41.52
N LYS A 463 -22.13 -27.65 42.35
CA LYS A 463 -21.94 -26.18 42.38
C LYS A 463 -21.59 -25.63 41.00
N SER A 464 -22.46 -24.75 40.51
CA SER A 464 -22.22 -24.02 39.25
C SER A 464 -20.95 -23.18 39.36
N VAL A 465 -20.22 -23.05 38.24
CA VAL A 465 -18.97 -22.29 38.15
C VAL A 465 -19.18 -20.80 38.50
N ASN A 466 -20.41 -20.30 38.39
CA ASN A 466 -20.82 -18.95 38.80
C ASN A 466 -20.42 -18.59 40.25
N ASP A 467 -20.42 -19.55 41.19
CA ASP A 467 -20.12 -19.29 42.61
C ASP A 467 -18.68 -18.84 42.88
N HIS A 468 -17.78 -18.89 41.89
CA HIS A 468 -16.37 -18.53 42.01
C HIS A 468 -15.99 -17.23 41.28
N ILE A 469 -16.95 -16.55 40.63
CA ILE A 469 -16.72 -15.27 39.94
C ILE A 469 -17.07 -14.13 40.91
N GLY A 470 -16.07 -13.37 41.33
CA GLY A 470 -16.28 -12.14 42.12
C GLY A 470 -16.94 -11.03 41.28
N PRO A 471 -17.63 -10.06 41.92
CA PRO A 471 -18.36 -9.01 41.21
C PRO A 471 -17.44 -8.19 40.29
N VAL A 472 -17.84 -8.06 39.02
CA VAL A 472 -17.02 -7.44 37.97
C VAL A 472 -17.18 -5.92 38.02
N GLN A 473 -16.22 -5.25 38.67
CA GLN A 473 -16.21 -3.80 38.82
C GLN A 473 -15.37 -3.13 37.75
N PHE A 474 -15.99 -2.23 36.98
CA PHE A 474 -15.32 -1.41 35.98
C PHE A 474 -15.04 -0.01 36.55
N ASN A 475 -13.82 0.50 36.38
CA ASN A 475 -13.48 1.88 36.72
C ASN A 475 -13.68 2.77 35.49
N MET A 476 -14.72 3.61 35.50
CA MET A 476 -15.02 4.54 34.42
C MET A 476 -14.91 5.98 34.92
N GLY A 477 -13.82 6.66 34.56
CA GLY A 477 -13.58 8.06 34.93
C GLY A 477 -13.26 8.30 36.41
N GLY A 478 -12.81 7.28 37.16
CA GLY A 478 -12.53 7.38 38.60
C GLY A 478 -13.70 6.93 39.49
N ILE A 479 -14.81 6.49 38.89
CA ILE A 479 -15.95 5.89 39.61
C ILE A 479 -15.91 4.38 39.38
N GLN A 480 -15.98 3.60 40.48
CA GLN A 480 -16.19 2.17 40.42
C GLN A 480 -17.67 1.90 40.12
N VAL A 481 -17.94 1.19 39.03
CA VAL A 481 -19.27 0.81 38.56
C VAL A 481 -19.40 -0.71 38.61
N ASP A 482 -20.42 -1.19 39.29
CA ASP A 482 -20.76 -2.61 39.35
C ASP A 482 -21.60 -3.01 38.13
N ALA A 483 -21.21 -4.09 37.45
CA ALA A 483 -21.90 -4.57 36.25
C ALA A 483 -23.33 -5.04 36.55
N ASP A 484 -23.58 -5.63 37.73
CA ASP A 484 -24.88 -6.19 38.07
C ASP A 484 -25.91 -5.09 38.36
N ASP A 485 -25.51 -3.97 38.96
CA ASP A 485 -26.34 -2.79 39.17
C ASP A 485 -26.77 -2.13 37.83
N MET A 486 -25.89 -2.14 36.82
CA MET A 486 -26.26 -1.71 35.47
C MET A 486 -27.24 -2.69 34.78
N LEU A 487 -27.01 -4.00 34.89
CA LEU A 487 -27.89 -5.02 34.33
C LEU A 487 -29.29 -4.98 34.97
N GLN A 488 -29.35 -4.83 36.30
CA GLN A 488 -30.60 -4.67 37.05
C GLN A 488 -31.41 -3.48 36.53
N ARG A 489 -30.80 -2.28 36.46
CA ARG A 489 -31.45 -1.07 35.93
C ARG A 489 -31.91 -1.20 34.48
N LEU A 490 -31.16 -1.90 33.63
CA LEU A 490 -31.56 -2.13 32.24
C LEU A 490 -32.82 -3.01 32.15
N LYS A 491 -32.92 -4.00 33.05
CA LYS A 491 -34.04 -4.95 33.15
C LYS A 491 -35.30 -4.28 33.70
N ASP A 492 -35.16 -3.49 34.75
CA ASP A 492 -36.26 -2.70 35.33
C ASP A 492 -36.80 -1.66 34.32
N ARG A 493 -35.91 -1.02 33.54
CA ARG A 493 -36.31 -0.12 32.45
C ARG A 493 -37.12 -0.83 31.37
N ASN A 494 -36.72 -2.04 30.96
CA ASN A 494 -37.47 -2.81 29.96
C ASN A 494 -38.81 -3.32 30.48
N ALA A 495 -38.93 -3.63 31.78
CA ALA A 495 -40.20 -4.05 32.40
C ALA A 495 -41.28 -2.95 32.32
N HIS A 496 -40.88 -1.68 32.35
CA HIS A 496 -41.81 -0.53 32.24
C HIS A 496 -42.36 -0.25 30.82
N VAL A 497 -41.88 -0.95 29.78
CA VAL A 497 -42.31 -0.74 28.39
C VAL A 497 -43.41 -1.73 27.95
N ALA A 498 -43.78 -2.70 28.80
CA ALA A 498 -44.57 -3.87 28.42
C ALA A 498 -45.98 -3.95 29.06
N SER A 499 -46.75 -2.85 29.00
CA SER A 499 -48.18 -2.79 29.38
C SER A 499 -49.03 -2.17 28.26
N PRO A 500 -50.23 -2.71 27.90
CA PRO A 500 -51.03 -2.22 26.78
C PRO A 500 -52.30 -1.43 27.16
N GLU A 501 -52.76 -0.59 26.21
CA GLU A 501 -54.12 0.00 26.03
C GLU A 501 -54.62 1.01 27.12
N ASP A 502 -55.52 1.96 26.84
CA ASP A 502 -56.13 2.49 25.58
C ASP A 502 -55.24 3.60 24.94
N GLU A 503 -55.61 4.62 24.13
CA GLU A 503 -56.84 5.09 23.42
C GLU A 503 -56.42 5.94 22.17
N TYR A 504 -57.34 6.26 21.24
CA TYR A 504 -57.19 7.24 20.14
C TYR A 504 -58.57 7.87 19.79
N PRO A 505 -58.68 9.18 19.48
CA PRO A 505 -58.97 9.62 18.09
C PRO A 505 -58.54 11.09 17.74
N PRO A 506 -58.80 11.62 16.52
CA PRO A 506 -58.64 11.08 15.15
C PRO A 506 -57.80 12.02 14.23
N ASP A 507 -57.79 11.76 12.92
CA ASP A 507 -56.95 12.39 11.89
C ASP A 507 -57.42 13.77 11.34
N GLU A 508 -56.47 14.59 10.87
CA GLU A 508 -56.62 15.58 9.78
C GLU A 508 -55.32 15.59 8.91
N GLU A 509 -55.36 16.16 7.70
CA GLU A 509 -54.45 15.85 6.58
C GLU A 509 -53.38 16.94 6.25
N ASP A 510 -52.29 16.51 5.59
CA ASP A 510 -51.41 17.22 4.63
C ASP A 510 -50.28 18.22 5.00
N GLU A 511 -49.26 18.16 4.12
CA GLU A 511 -48.15 19.09 3.74
C GLU A 511 -46.95 19.48 4.66
N ASP A 512 -45.75 19.04 4.21
CA ASP A 512 -44.40 19.63 4.27
C ASP A 512 -43.99 20.68 5.34
N THR A 513 -43.06 20.30 6.24
CA THR A 513 -41.67 20.85 6.31
C THR A 513 -40.84 20.23 7.45
N PRO A 514 -39.49 20.17 7.35
CA PRO A 514 -38.62 19.68 8.43
C PRO A 514 -38.09 20.83 9.31
N ASP A 515 -38.73 21.09 10.45
CA ASP A 515 -38.24 22.07 11.45
C ASP A 515 -37.63 21.41 12.70
N VAL A 516 -36.72 22.13 13.37
CA VAL A 516 -35.81 21.61 14.40
C VAL A 516 -36.42 21.69 15.79
N MET A 517 -36.79 20.55 16.36
CA MET A 517 -37.35 20.49 17.73
C MET A 517 -36.30 20.83 18.80
N GLY A 518 -36.24 22.10 19.18
CA GLY A 518 -35.38 22.60 20.23
C GLY A 518 -35.78 22.14 21.63
N LYS A 519 -34.79 21.81 22.47
CA LYS A 519 -34.96 21.77 23.93
C LYS A 519 -34.56 23.11 24.53
N ASN A 520 -35.46 23.69 25.32
CA ASN A 520 -35.20 24.94 26.04
C ASN A 520 -34.09 24.73 27.07
N PHE A 521 -32.98 25.47 26.94
CA PHE A 521 -31.96 25.59 27.96
C PHE A 521 -32.18 26.88 28.77
N ASP A 522 -32.12 26.80 30.10
CA ASP A 522 -32.23 27.97 30.97
C ASP A 522 -31.02 28.90 30.78
N ASN A 523 -31.25 29.98 30.03
CA ASN A 523 -30.24 30.97 29.70
C ASN A 523 -29.68 31.66 30.97
N GLU A 524 -30.51 31.85 32.00
CA GLU A 524 -30.12 32.41 33.29
C GLU A 524 -29.08 31.54 34.03
N GLN A 525 -29.22 30.21 33.96
CA GLN A 525 -28.26 29.28 34.57
C GLN A 525 -26.89 29.38 33.87
N LEU A 526 -26.86 29.38 32.54
CA LEU A 526 -25.64 29.58 31.75
C LEU A 526 -24.98 30.94 32.05
N GLN A 527 -25.78 32.01 32.13
CA GLN A 527 -25.28 33.36 32.42
C GLN A 527 -24.63 33.42 33.82
N SER A 528 -25.23 32.79 34.82
CA SER A 528 -24.64 32.68 36.17
C SER A 528 -23.31 31.90 36.19
N PHE A 529 -23.19 30.86 35.35
CA PHE A 529 -22.00 30.02 35.24
C PHE A 529 -20.81 30.80 34.65
N PHE A 530 -21.03 31.51 33.54
CA PHE A 530 -19.99 32.33 32.92
C PHE A 530 -19.58 33.54 33.79
N SER A 531 -20.51 34.17 34.51
CA SER A 531 -20.16 35.26 35.45
C SER A 531 -19.26 34.78 36.60
N ASN A 532 -19.53 33.60 37.16
CA ASN A 532 -18.66 32.99 38.18
C ASN A 532 -17.30 32.55 37.62
N LEU A 533 -17.23 32.18 36.34
CA LEU A 533 -15.96 31.84 35.68
C LEU A 533 -15.04 33.06 35.57
N MET A 534 -15.56 34.20 35.07
CA MET A 534 -14.78 35.43 34.89
C MET A 534 -14.27 36.02 36.21
N ASN A 535 -15.11 36.00 37.25
CA ASN A 535 -14.74 36.53 38.57
C ASN A 535 -13.64 35.72 39.29
N ARG A 536 -13.36 34.47 38.87
CA ARG A 536 -12.28 33.65 39.44
C ARG A 536 -10.89 33.95 38.90
N THR A 537 -10.77 34.76 37.84
CA THR A 537 -9.50 35.09 37.16
C THR A 537 -8.91 36.45 37.52
N ALA A 538 -9.60 37.28 38.31
CA ALA A 538 -9.18 38.65 38.62
C ALA A 538 -8.75 38.82 40.09
N GLY A 539 -7.58 38.27 40.49
CA GLY A 539 -7.16 38.33 41.90
C GLY A 539 -5.78 37.78 42.28
N ALA A 540 -4.71 38.04 41.52
CA ALA A 540 -3.34 37.62 41.90
C ALA A 540 -2.20 38.50 41.32
N ALA A 541 -2.30 39.82 41.44
CA ALA A 541 -1.22 40.79 41.19
C ALA A 541 -1.54 42.08 41.98
N ASP A 542 -0.62 42.85 42.57
CA ASP A 542 0.86 42.77 42.66
C ASP A 542 1.30 43.40 44.03
N GLY A 543 2.55 43.25 44.46
CA GLY A 543 3.03 43.84 45.73
C GLY A 543 4.46 43.46 46.15
N PRO A 544 5.43 44.41 46.26
CA PRO A 544 6.86 44.08 46.24
C PRO A 544 7.56 44.09 47.60
N ARG A 545 8.81 43.57 47.64
CA ARG A 545 9.80 43.96 48.64
C ARG A 545 11.26 43.76 48.19
N SER A 546 12.03 44.84 48.37
CA SER A 546 13.48 44.92 48.61
C SER A 546 14.43 44.25 47.61
#